data_AF-A0A966YC26-F1
#
_entry.id   AF-A0A966YC26-F1
#
_cell.length_a   1.000
_cell.length_b   1.000
_cell.length_c   1.000
_cell.angle_alpha   90.00
_cell.angle_beta   90.00
_cell.angle_gamma   90.00
#
_symmetry.space_group_name_H-M   'P 1'
#
loop_
_entity.id
_entity.type
_entity.pdbx_description
1 polymer ?
#
loop_
_entity_poly.entity_id
_entity_poly.type
_entity_poly.pdbx_seq_one_letter_code
_entity_poly.pdbx_strand_id
1 'polypeptide(L)'
;MDHTTIADCYKNHICDYFHRMGGAGRYVGYEDWHPAVLTLGCAYQAMKVRTFSELQPFWSRLPLPIMSGCDDLRQKTLKLIRANIDDTVLAVPFLKWVEIEIFETVKRSYGHEVATIFTKKMAEIKNDLGLPVITKTMQPLLMPSSVKVDVLRPDVSDIVTQDFVEHCCELYKLDHFGDHGYAHWMRVLYNGRILAAETGANVRIVELFALLHDTHRENEFDDPEHGPRAAAYAQRLLDGEISGFQFDLTPNEKKQLLIAIHDHSKPMNPRKIRQLNIGACWDADRLDLQRMGIRPQPHGLYTRYACESDVIRSANFRAQQIRL
;
A
#
# COMPACT_ATOMS: atom_id res chain seq x y z
N MET A 1 1.04 18.06 4.46
CA MET A 1 0.85 17.92 3.00
C MET A 1 1.34 16.54 2.61
N ASP A 2 0.45 15.69 2.11
CA ASP A 2 0.81 14.29 1.86
C ASP A 2 1.34 14.15 0.43
N HIS A 3 2.51 13.56 0.33
CA HIS A 3 3.22 13.34 -0.93
C HIS A 3 2.43 12.46 -1.91
N THR A 4 1.44 11.72 -1.40
CA THR A 4 0.43 10.98 -2.18
C THR A 4 -0.24 11.85 -3.23
N THR A 5 -0.43 13.17 -3.06
CA THR A 5 -1.26 13.92 -4.02
C THR A 5 -0.64 14.05 -5.41
N ILE A 6 0.69 14.12 -5.53
CA ILE A 6 1.36 14.16 -6.86
C ILE A 6 1.43 12.75 -7.47
N ALA A 7 1.67 11.72 -6.66
CA ALA A 7 1.63 10.32 -7.11
C ALA A 7 0.21 9.88 -7.50
N ASP A 8 -0.82 10.35 -6.79
CA ASP A 8 -2.23 10.15 -7.11
C ASP A 8 -2.62 10.92 -8.36
N CYS A 9 -2.09 12.12 -8.57
CA CYS A 9 -2.25 12.84 -9.84
C CYS A 9 -1.65 12.02 -10.99
N TYR A 10 -0.46 11.45 -10.81
CA TYR A 10 0.13 10.55 -11.80
C TYR A 10 -0.77 9.33 -12.07
N LYS A 11 -1.13 8.58 -11.03
CA LYS A 11 -1.88 7.33 -11.14
C LYS A 11 -3.31 7.52 -11.65
N ASN A 12 -4.04 8.45 -11.05
CA ASN A 12 -5.50 8.55 -11.22
C ASN A 12 -5.89 9.56 -12.30
N HIS A 13 -5.00 10.47 -12.69
CA HIS A 13 -5.30 11.47 -13.72
C HIS A 13 -4.49 11.25 -15.00
N ILE A 14 -3.18 11.12 -14.88
CA ILE A 14 -2.31 10.98 -16.06
C ILE A 14 -2.41 9.58 -16.66
N CYS A 15 -2.15 8.53 -15.87
CA CYS A 15 -2.18 7.15 -16.38
C CYS A 15 -3.57 6.76 -16.89
N ASP A 16 -4.63 7.18 -16.20
CA ASP A 16 -6.02 7.01 -16.66
C ASP A 16 -6.29 7.71 -18.01
N TYR A 17 -5.82 8.96 -18.18
CA TYR A 17 -5.96 9.67 -19.46
C TYR A 17 -5.29 8.89 -20.60
N PHE A 18 -4.04 8.45 -20.40
CA PHE A 18 -3.32 7.67 -21.41
C PHE A 18 -3.96 6.31 -21.67
N HIS A 19 -4.48 5.63 -20.65
CA HIS A 19 -5.25 4.38 -20.83
C HIS A 19 -6.50 4.60 -21.69
N ARG A 20 -7.33 5.59 -21.35
CA ARG A 20 -8.56 5.91 -22.11
C ARG A 20 -8.28 6.33 -23.55
N MET A 21 -7.14 6.96 -23.78
CA MET A 21 -6.73 7.37 -25.12
C MET A 21 -6.05 6.24 -25.91
N GLY A 22 -5.82 5.06 -25.34
CA GLY A 22 -5.23 3.91 -26.05
C GLY A 22 -3.71 3.78 -25.95
N GLY A 23 -3.07 4.48 -25.00
CA GLY A 23 -1.68 4.26 -24.57
C GLY A 23 -0.62 4.33 -25.66
N ALA A 24 0.40 3.47 -25.52
CA ALA A 24 1.47 3.22 -26.49
C ALA A 24 0.90 2.65 -27.79
N GLY A 25 0.54 3.55 -28.72
CA GLY A 25 -0.05 3.17 -30.01
C GLY A 25 -0.77 4.32 -30.70
N ARG A 26 -1.27 5.31 -29.95
CA ARG A 26 -1.96 6.48 -30.52
C ARG A 26 -1.06 7.69 -30.79
N TYR A 27 0.03 7.82 -30.03
CA TYR A 27 0.94 8.94 -30.14
C TYR A 27 2.30 8.47 -30.63
N VAL A 28 2.74 9.03 -31.76
CA VAL A 28 4.05 8.72 -32.34
C VAL A 28 5.14 9.04 -31.34
N GLY A 29 6.00 8.05 -31.05
CA GLY A 29 7.10 8.18 -30.10
C GLY A 29 6.68 8.23 -28.63
N TYR A 30 5.49 7.72 -28.27
CA TYR A 30 5.13 7.53 -26.87
C TYR A 30 5.90 6.36 -26.24
N GLU A 31 6.23 6.52 -24.97
CA GLU A 31 6.94 5.58 -24.12
C GLU A 31 6.25 5.60 -22.74
N ASP A 32 6.20 4.46 -22.06
CA ASP A 32 5.44 4.31 -20.81
C ASP A 32 5.99 5.13 -19.63
N TRP A 33 7.23 5.65 -19.76
CA TRP A 33 7.82 6.56 -18.78
C TRP A 33 7.48 8.04 -19.01
N HIS A 34 6.92 8.43 -20.17
CA HIS A 34 6.56 9.83 -20.45
C HIS A 34 5.53 10.42 -19.46
N PRO A 35 4.46 9.70 -19.09
CA PRO A 35 3.55 10.09 -18.01
C PRO A 35 4.25 10.58 -16.72
N ALA A 36 5.31 9.90 -16.32
CA ALA A 36 6.04 10.18 -15.09
C ALA A 36 6.83 11.49 -15.21
N VAL A 37 7.50 11.68 -16.35
CA VAL A 37 8.27 12.91 -16.66
C VAL A 37 7.35 14.12 -16.79
N LEU A 38 6.18 13.96 -17.42
CA LEU A 38 5.16 15.02 -17.48
C LEU A 38 4.71 15.46 -16.08
N THR A 39 4.42 14.49 -15.21
CA THR A 39 3.96 14.77 -13.84
C THR A 39 5.03 15.51 -13.05
N LEU A 40 6.28 15.05 -13.12
CA LEU A 40 7.40 15.70 -12.42
C LEU A 40 7.65 17.11 -12.94
N GLY A 41 7.69 17.33 -14.26
CA GLY A 41 7.82 18.68 -14.80
C GLY A 41 6.73 19.61 -14.28
N CYS A 42 5.47 19.16 -14.26
CA CYS A 42 4.35 19.92 -13.70
C CYS A 42 4.50 20.18 -12.20
N ALA A 43 5.01 19.22 -11.42
CA ALA A 43 5.27 19.39 -9.99
C ALA A 43 6.35 20.43 -9.72
N TYR A 44 7.50 20.35 -10.41
CA TYR A 44 8.56 21.35 -10.30
C TYR A 44 8.07 22.77 -10.65
N GLN A 45 7.20 22.88 -11.67
CA GLN A 45 6.61 24.15 -12.07
C GLN A 45 5.56 24.65 -11.05
N ALA A 46 4.72 23.76 -10.52
CA ALA A 46 3.70 24.10 -9.52
C ALA A 46 4.34 24.61 -8.23
N MET A 47 5.43 23.98 -7.82
CA MET A 47 6.23 24.33 -6.64
C MET A 47 7.14 25.54 -6.85
N LYS A 48 7.08 26.22 -8.00
CA LYS A 48 7.89 27.40 -8.31
C LYS A 48 9.42 27.16 -8.17
N VAL A 49 9.86 25.90 -8.25
CA VAL A 49 11.30 25.54 -8.19
C VAL A 49 12.02 25.92 -9.48
N ARG A 50 11.29 25.83 -10.60
CA ARG A 50 11.71 26.28 -11.92
C ARG A 50 10.52 26.86 -12.67
N THR A 51 10.78 27.84 -13.51
CA THR A 51 9.82 28.38 -14.47
C THR A 51 9.56 27.40 -15.61
N PHE A 52 8.52 27.65 -16.40
CA PHE A 52 8.23 26.84 -17.58
C PHE A 52 9.41 26.79 -18.56
N SER A 53 10.08 27.92 -18.80
CA SER A 53 11.22 28.02 -19.70
C SER A 53 12.43 27.24 -19.20
N GLU A 54 12.70 27.30 -17.89
CA GLU A 54 13.80 26.55 -17.27
C GLU A 54 13.55 25.04 -17.25
N LEU A 55 12.30 24.60 -17.32
CA LEU A 55 11.93 23.18 -17.38
C LEU A 55 11.99 22.59 -18.78
N GLN A 56 12.58 23.29 -19.76
CA GLN A 56 12.81 22.74 -21.10
C GLN A 56 13.35 21.30 -21.06
N PRO A 57 14.36 20.94 -20.24
CA PRO A 57 14.87 19.57 -20.19
C PRO A 57 13.83 18.49 -19.89
N PHE A 58 12.72 18.80 -19.20
CA PHE A 58 11.58 17.89 -19.09
C PHE A 58 10.76 17.87 -20.39
N TRP A 59 10.44 19.05 -20.91
CA TRP A 59 9.56 19.24 -22.06
C TRP A 59 10.12 18.67 -23.36
N SER A 60 11.43 18.73 -23.59
CA SER A 60 12.05 18.13 -24.79
C SER A 60 12.06 16.60 -24.79
N ARG A 61 11.76 15.97 -23.65
CA ARG A 61 11.70 14.50 -23.53
C ARG A 61 10.29 13.97 -23.79
N LEU A 62 9.33 14.86 -24.01
CA LEU A 62 7.94 14.52 -24.24
C LEU A 62 7.56 14.79 -25.71
N PRO A 63 6.83 13.88 -26.37
CA PRO A 63 6.24 14.14 -27.67
C PRO A 63 5.41 15.44 -27.70
N LEU A 64 5.50 16.19 -28.81
CA LEU A 64 4.74 17.44 -29.01
C LEU A 64 3.23 17.31 -28.69
N PRO A 65 2.53 16.20 -29.08
CA PRO A 65 1.13 16.03 -28.72
C PRO A 65 0.85 16.03 -27.21
N ILE A 66 1.78 15.58 -26.36
CA ILE A 66 1.64 15.61 -24.90
C ILE A 66 1.86 17.03 -24.36
N MET A 67 2.76 17.79 -24.98
CA MET A 67 3.16 19.13 -24.53
C MET A 67 2.16 20.23 -24.88
N SER A 68 1.57 20.17 -26.07
CA SER A 68 0.69 21.22 -26.62
C SER A 68 -0.62 20.67 -27.20
N GLY A 69 -0.90 19.39 -27.02
CA GLY A 69 -2.15 18.74 -27.45
C GLY A 69 -2.78 17.93 -26.31
N CYS A 70 -3.44 16.81 -26.65
CA CYS A 70 -4.09 15.92 -25.67
C CYS A 70 -5.06 16.64 -24.73
N ASP A 71 -5.99 17.42 -25.28
CA ASP A 71 -7.02 18.14 -24.51
C ASP A 71 -6.43 18.97 -23.35
N ASP A 72 -5.33 19.68 -23.59
CA ASP A 72 -4.62 20.48 -22.58
C ASP A 72 -4.14 19.68 -21.36
N LEU A 73 -3.77 18.40 -21.55
CA LEU A 73 -3.38 17.49 -20.47
C LEU A 73 -2.34 18.10 -19.53
N ARG A 74 -1.27 18.69 -20.07
CA ARG A 74 -0.21 19.33 -19.27
C ARG A 74 -0.75 20.46 -18.40
N GLN A 75 -1.58 21.34 -18.96
CA GLN A 75 -2.16 22.48 -18.27
C GLN A 75 -3.15 22.01 -17.19
N LYS A 76 -3.96 20.99 -17.48
CA LYS A 76 -4.89 20.37 -16.53
C LYS A 76 -4.13 19.72 -15.36
N THR A 77 -3.05 19.01 -15.66
CA THR A 77 -2.15 18.41 -14.66
C THR A 77 -1.52 19.46 -13.77
N LEU A 78 -0.94 20.52 -14.37
CA LEU A 78 -0.37 21.63 -13.62
C LEU A 78 -1.40 22.30 -12.70
N LYS A 79 -2.63 22.52 -13.21
CA LYS A 79 -3.72 23.09 -12.42
C LYS A 79 -4.13 22.18 -11.27
N LEU A 80 -4.25 20.88 -11.52
CA LEU A 80 -4.60 19.87 -10.52
C LEU A 80 -3.54 19.83 -9.41
N ILE A 81 -2.27 19.77 -9.77
CA ILE A 81 -1.18 19.78 -8.79
C ILE A 81 -1.18 21.08 -7.98
N ARG A 82 -1.30 22.25 -8.63
CA ARG A 82 -1.36 23.55 -7.93
C ARG A 82 -2.53 23.67 -6.95
N ALA A 83 -3.68 23.10 -7.28
CA ALA A 83 -4.86 23.14 -6.40
C ALA A 83 -4.68 22.31 -5.12
N ASN A 84 -3.71 21.41 -5.09
CA ASN A 84 -3.50 20.47 -4.00
C ASN A 84 -2.13 20.60 -3.30
N ILE A 85 -1.20 21.35 -3.89
CA ILE A 85 0.04 21.76 -3.21
C ILE A 85 -0.28 22.93 -2.30
N ASP A 86 0.14 22.81 -1.05
CA ASP A 86 0.22 23.92 -0.10
C ASP A 86 1.60 24.61 -0.21
N ASP A 87 1.59 25.93 -0.12
CA ASP A 87 2.74 26.81 -0.37
C ASP A 87 3.90 26.60 0.64
N THR A 88 3.69 25.85 1.73
CA THR A 88 4.72 25.57 2.74
C THR A 88 5.72 24.48 2.36
N VAL A 89 5.48 23.67 1.31
CA VAL A 89 6.27 22.47 0.97
C VAL A 89 7.27 22.67 -0.17
N LEU A 90 7.79 23.88 -0.35
CA LEU A 90 8.73 24.20 -1.43
C LEU A 90 10.18 23.73 -1.18
N ALA A 91 10.36 22.51 -0.64
CA ALA A 91 11.67 21.98 -0.27
C ALA A 91 12.17 20.91 -1.26
N VAL A 92 13.43 21.01 -1.69
CA VAL A 92 14.10 20.02 -2.56
C VAL A 92 13.98 18.55 -2.04
N PRO A 93 14.04 18.27 -0.72
CA PRO A 93 13.79 16.92 -0.19
C PRO A 93 12.41 16.35 -0.55
N PHE A 94 11.37 17.19 -0.61
CA PHE A 94 10.02 16.76 -0.98
C PHE A 94 9.96 16.30 -2.44
N LEU A 95 10.56 17.05 -3.36
CA LEU A 95 10.60 16.68 -4.77
C LEU A 95 11.38 15.40 -5.01
N LYS A 96 12.50 15.21 -4.30
CA LYS A 96 13.26 13.95 -4.35
C LYS A 96 12.41 12.77 -3.87
N TRP A 97 11.58 12.97 -2.85
CA TRP A 97 10.65 11.94 -2.39
C TRP A 97 9.57 11.63 -3.46
N VAL A 98 8.98 12.66 -4.07
CA VAL A 98 7.98 12.49 -5.14
C VAL A 98 8.55 11.74 -6.35
N GLU A 99 9.81 12.01 -6.71
CA GLU A 99 10.50 11.26 -7.76
C GLU A 99 10.66 9.77 -7.43
N ILE A 100 10.97 9.45 -6.16
CA ILE A 100 11.06 8.06 -5.69
C ILE A 100 9.69 7.38 -5.75
N GLU A 101 8.63 8.05 -5.31
CA GLU A 101 7.29 7.49 -5.32
C GLU A 101 6.78 7.25 -6.74
N ILE A 102 7.04 8.19 -7.66
CA ILE A 102 6.73 8.01 -9.08
C ILE A 102 7.57 6.87 -9.69
N PHE A 103 8.85 6.75 -9.33
CA PHE A 103 9.69 5.62 -9.76
C PHE A 103 9.10 4.28 -9.32
N GLU A 104 8.75 4.14 -8.03
CA GLU A 104 8.16 2.89 -7.52
C GLU A 104 6.80 2.61 -8.15
N THR A 105 6.00 3.65 -8.42
CA THR A 105 4.74 3.49 -9.16
C THR A 105 4.98 3.01 -10.58
N VAL A 106 5.93 3.59 -11.32
CA VAL A 106 6.31 3.14 -12.67
C VAL A 106 6.79 1.69 -12.64
N LYS A 107 7.64 1.34 -11.67
CA LYS A 107 8.17 -0.02 -11.51
C LYS A 107 7.06 -1.05 -11.24
N ARG A 108 6.10 -0.72 -10.37
CA ARG A 108 4.95 -1.59 -10.07
C ARG A 108 4.01 -1.75 -11.27
N SER A 109 3.75 -0.67 -12.02
CA SER A 109 2.77 -0.67 -13.11
C SER A 109 3.31 -1.15 -14.46
N TYR A 110 4.60 -0.94 -14.73
CA TYR A 110 5.21 -1.17 -16.05
C TYR A 110 6.47 -2.03 -15.99
N GLY A 111 6.83 -2.54 -14.81
CA GLY A 111 7.97 -3.43 -14.62
C GLY A 111 9.31 -2.71 -14.47
N HIS A 112 10.33 -3.50 -14.13
CA HIS A 112 11.65 -3.00 -13.76
C HIS A 112 12.41 -2.33 -14.92
N GLU A 113 12.20 -2.80 -16.14
CA GLU A 113 12.86 -2.26 -17.34
C GLU A 113 12.44 -0.80 -17.60
N VAL A 114 11.13 -0.52 -17.62
CA VAL A 114 10.59 0.83 -17.81
C VAL A 114 11.03 1.76 -16.68
N ALA A 115 11.05 1.28 -15.44
CA ALA A 115 11.53 2.06 -14.29
C ALA A 115 13.03 2.42 -14.40
N THR A 116 13.84 1.51 -14.94
CA THR A 116 15.27 1.74 -15.20
C THR A 116 15.47 2.81 -16.28
N ILE A 117 14.69 2.75 -17.36
CA ILE A 117 14.69 3.78 -18.41
C ILE A 117 14.30 5.15 -17.85
N PHE A 118 13.21 5.20 -17.07
CA PHE A 118 12.77 6.42 -16.38
C PHE A 118 13.89 7.00 -15.51
N THR A 119 14.56 6.19 -14.69
CA THR A 119 15.66 6.63 -13.82
C THR A 119 16.81 7.23 -14.60
N LYS A 120 17.21 6.58 -15.70
CA LYS A 120 18.27 7.09 -16.57
C LYS A 120 17.88 8.43 -17.17
N LYS A 121 16.65 8.58 -17.66
CA LYS A 121 16.13 9.84 -18.21
C LYS A 121 16.06 10.94 -17.16
N MET A 122 15.64 10.63 -15.94
CA MET A 122 15.65 11.58 -14.83
C MET A 122 17.06 12.03 -14.47
N ALA A 123 18.06 11.16 -14.55
CA ALA A 123 19.46 11.53 -14.34
C ALA A 123 19.96 12.50 -15.43
N GLU A 124 19.64 12.25 -16.70
CA GLU A 124 19.93 13.16 -17.83
C GLU A 124 19.29 14.54 -17.60
N ILE A 125 17.99 14.58 -17.25
CA ILE A 125 17.26 15.83 -16.98
C ILE A 125 17.88 16.61 -15.82
N LYS A 126 18.26 15.95 -14.73
CA LYS A 126 18.89 16.61 -13.57
C LYS A 126 20.25 17.22 -13.92
N ASN A 127 21.05 16.54 -14.73
CA ASN A 127 22.31 17.09 -15.26
C ASN A 127 22.04 18.37 -16.08
N ASP A 128 21.08 18.32 -17.00
CA ASP A 128 20.72 19.46 -17.86
C ASP A 128 20.21 20.67 -17.04
N LEU A 129 19.56 20.43 -15.90
CA LEU A 129 19.05 21.47 -15.00
C LEU A 129 20.08 22.01 -14.01
N GLY A 130 21.31 21.48 -14.02
CA GLY A 130 22.33 21.79 -13.03
C GLY A 130 21.90 21.45 -11.59
N LEU A 131 20.94 20.54 -11.43
CA LEU A 131 20.57 20.01 -10.13
C LEU A 131 21.66 19.03 -9.67
N PRO A 132 21.96 18.94 -8.38
CA PRO A 132 22.99 18.02 -7.90
C PRO A 132 22.65 16.58 -8.30
N VAL A 133 23.34 16.07 -9.32
CA VAL A 133 23.37 14.65 -9.63
C VAL A 133 24.40 14.05 -8.69
N ILE A 134 23.91 13.55 -7.57
CA ILE A 134 24.74 12.91 -6.55
C ILE A 134 25.27 11.61 -7.15
N THR A 135 26.45 11.65 -7.76
CA THR A 135 27.18 10.49 -8.31
C THR A 135 28.14 9.86 -7.30
N LYS A 136 28.18 10.33 -6.05
CA LYS A 136 28.88 9.67 -4.95
C LYS A 136 27.97 9.63 -3.75
N THR A 137 27.79 8.43 -3.21
CA THR A 137 27.38 8.11 -1.84
C THR A 137 27.35 9.33 -0.94
N MET A 138 26.23 10.05 -0.93
CA MET A 138 25.96 10.96 0.16
C MET A 138 25.55 10.07 1.32
N GLN A 139 26.42 10.00 2.32
CA GLN A 139 25.99 9.65 3.66
C GLN A 139 24.72 10.44 3.97
N PRO A 140 23.66 9.78 4.45
CA PRO A 140 22.41 10.48 4.77
C PRO A 140 22.75 11.62 5.72
N LEU A 141 22.33 12.83 5.36
CA LEU A 141 22.12 13.89 6.35
C LEU A 141 21.38 13.24 7.51
N LEU A 142 21.89 13.37 8.74
CA LEU A 142 21.31 12.81 9.96
C LEU A 142 19.82 13.16 10.07
N MET A 143 18.99 12.33 9.44
CA MET A 143 17.70 11.94 9.97
C MET A 143 18.02 11.07 11.19
N PRO A 144 17.26 11.16 12.29
CA PRO A 144 17.43 10.27 13.42
C PRO A 144 17.54 8.84 12.88
N SER A 145 18.68 8.23 13.14
CA SER A 145 19.10 6.94 12.61
C SER A 145 18.24 5.85 13.23
N SER A 146 17.00 5.68 12.75
CA SER A 146 16.14 4.49 12.92
C SER A 146 14.70 4.77 12.41
N VAL A 147 14.51 4.90 11.10
CA VAL A 147 13.31 4.29 10.50
C VAL A 147 13.82 3.59 9.25
N LYS A 148 14.30 2.36 9.45
CA LYS A 148 14.26 1.38 8.37
C LYS A 148 12.81 1.38 7.89
N VAL A 149 12.57 1.43 6.57
CA VAL A 149 11.29 0.92 6.06
C VAL A 149 11.36 -0.59 6.27
N ASP A 150 11.25 -0.99 7.53
CA ASP A 150 11.07 -2.36 7.91
C ASP A 150 9.73 -2.72 7.27
N VAL A 151 9.73 -3.71 6.37
CA VAL A 151 8.62 -4.66 6.33
C VAL A 151 8.23 -4.85 7.78
N LEU A 152 6.99 -4.54 8.17
CA LEU A 152 6.54 -4.81 9.53
C LEU A 152 6.88 -6.27 9.80
N ARG A 153 7.98 -6.51 10.51
CA ARG A 153 8.41 -7.78 11.02
C ARG A 153 7.84 -7.75 12.43
N PRO A 154 6.63 -8.31 12.61
CA PRO A 154 6.01 -8.28 13.91
C PRO A 154 6.95 -9.00 14.88
N ASP A 155 7.01 -8.52 16.12
CA ASP A 155 7.75 -9.21 17.17
C ASP A 155 7.34 -10.68 17.22
N VAL A 156 8.31 -11.58 17.43
CA VAL A 156 7.99 -13.00 17.55
C VAL A 156 7.14 -13.25 18.80
N SER A 157 6.29 -14.27 18.73
CA SER A 157 5.50 -14.77 19.88
C SER A 157 5.44 -16.29 19.83
N ASP A 158 4.76 -16.90 20.80
CA ASP A 158 4.47 -18.35 20.77
C ASP A 158 3.71 -18.79 19.51
N ILE A 159 2.97 -17.87 18.88
CA ILE A 159 2.25 -18.10 17.62
C ILE A 159 3.09 -17.64 16.43
N VAL A 160 3.61 -16.42 16.49
CA VAL A 160 4.32 -15.77 15.38
C VAL A 160 5.79 -16.22 15.39
N THR A 161 6.01 -17.45 14.96
CA THR A 161 7.34 -18.03 14.74
C THR A 161 7.69 -18.00 13.25
N GLN A 162 8.98 -18.05 12.92
CA GLN A 162 9.41 -18.11 11.53
C GLN A 162 8.80 -19.33 10.80
N ASP A 163 8.90 -20.51 11.41
CA ASP A 163 8.37 -21.76 10.84
C ASP A 163 6.86 -21.68 10.56
N PHE A 164 6.08 -21.10 11.47
CA PHE A 164 4.63 -21.01 11.27
C PHE A 164 4.26 -19.98 10.19
N VAL A 165 5.00 -18.88 10.13
CA VAL A 165 4.82 -17.87 9.07
C VAL A 165 5.19 -18.44 7.70
N GLU A 166 6.32 -19.15 7.58
CA GLU A 166 6.74 -19.82 6.35
C GLU A 166 5.71 -20.86 5.91
N HIS A 167 5.21 -21.66 6.86
CA HIS A 167 4.12 -22.59 6.61
C HIS A 167 2.84 -21.90 6.09
N CYS A 168 2.44 -20.77 6.68
CA CYS A 168 1.30 -20.00 6.16
C CYS A 168 1.56 -19.45 4.76
N CYS A 169 2.78 -19.01 4.47
CA CYS A 169 3.17 -18.59 3.11
C CYS A 169 3.07 -19.77 2.12
N GLU A 170 3.52 -20.97 2.48
CA GLU A 170 3.40 -22.15 1.62
C GLU A 170 1.95 -22.54 1.31
N LEU A 171 1.01 -22.27 2.22
CA LEU A 171 -0.43 -22.51 1.99
C LEU A 171 -1.02 -21.56 0.96
N TYR A 172 -0.61 -20.28 0.99
CA TYR A 172 -1.16 -19.26 0.11
C TYR A 172 -0.58 -19.38 -1.30
N LYS A 173 -1.46 -19.68 -2.26
CA LYS A 173 -1.07 -20.02 -3.63
C LYS A 173 -1.07 -18.83 -4.59
N LEU A 174 -1.46 -17.65 -4.13
CA LEU A 174 -1.49 -16.43 -4.92
C LEU A 174 -0.18 -15.63 -4.75
N ASP A 175 -0.12 -14.45 -5.37
CA ASP A 175 1.05 -13.60 -5.29
C ASP A 175 1.21 -13.01 -3.88
N HIS A 176 2.31 -13.33 -3.20
CA HIS A 176 2.62 -12.77 -1.88
C HIS A 176 2.83 -11.25 -1.89
N PHE A 177 3.04 -10.64 -3.06
CA PHE A 177 3.09 -9.19 -3.27
C PHE A 177 1.73 -8.61 -3.68
N GLY A 178 0.72 -9.46 -3.84
CA GLY A 178 -0.66 -9.11 -4.14
C GLY A 178 -1.39 -8.47 -2.95
N ASP A 179 -2.65 -8.15 -3.18
CA ASP A 179 -3.49 -7.36 -2.27
C ASP A 179 -3.84 -8.10 -0.96
N HIS A 180 -3.77 -9.43 -0.97
CA HIS A 180 -3.99 -10.32 0.18
C HIS A 180 -2.73 -11.11 0.58
N GLY A 181 -1.56 -10.66 0.11
CA GLY A 181 -0.29 -11.32 0.36
C GLY A 181 0.33 -11.02 1.73
N TYR A 182 1.61 -11.38 1.90
CA TYR A 182 2.32 -11.33 3.19
C TYR A 182 2.24 -9.98 3.89
N ALA A 183 2.42 -8.89 3.14
CA ALA A 183 2.39 -7.54 3.67
C ALA A 183 1.03 -7.19 4.30
N HIS A 184 -0.08 -7.68 3.72
CA HIS A 184 -1.41 -7.53 4.30
C HIS A 184 -1.49 -8.23 5.66
N TRP A 185 -1.11 -9.50 5.73
CA TRP A 185 -1.19 -10.27 6.97
C TRP A 185 -0.36 -9.64 8.10
N MET A 186 0.83 -9.10 7.80
CA MET A 186 1.66 -8.42 8.80
C MET A 186 1.02 -7.13 9.32
N ARG A 187 0.28 -6.40 8.48
CA ARG A 187 -0.47 -5.21 8.92
C ARG A 187 -1.70 -5.59 9.72
N VAL A 188 -2.43 -6.64 9.33
CA VAL A 188 -3.53 -7.21 10.14
C VAL A 188 -3.01 -7.63 11.51
N LEU A 189 -1.88 -8.33 11.56
CA LEU A 189 -1.24 -8.74 12.81
C LEU A 189 -0.85 -7.53 13.67
N TYR A 190 -0.23 -6.51 13.08
CA TYR A 190 0.13 -5.28 13.78
C TYR A 190 -1.09 -4.52 14.33
N ASN A 191 -2.11 -4.32 13.49
CA ASN A 191 -3.38 -3.71 13.90
C ASN A 191 -4.02 -4.53 15.03
N GLY A 192 -4.06 -5.84 14.87
CA GLY A 192 -4.63 -6.77 15.82
C GLY A 192 -3.96 -6.73 17.18
N ARG A 193 -2.63 -6.69 17.25
CA ARG A 193 -1.90 -6.58 18.52
C ARG A 193 -2.20 -5.27 19.24
N ILE A 194 -2.30 -4.15 18.52
CA ILE A 194 -2.74 -2.87 19.09
C ILE A 194 -4.15 -2.99 19.66
N LEU A 195 -5.09 -3.55 18.90
CA LEU A 195 -6.45 -3.75 19.36
C LEU A 195 -6.52 -4.68 20.58
N ALA A 196 -5.73 -5.76 20.59
CA ALA A 196 -5.67 -6.70 21.71
C ALA A 196 -5.15 -6.04 22.99
N ALA A 197 -4.07 -5.26 22.88
CA ALA A 197 -3.51 -4.52 24.02
C ALA A 197 -4.51 -3.53 24.64
N GLU A 198 -5.28 -2.84 23.81
CA GLU A 198 -6.18 -1.77 24.26
C GLU A 198 -7.55 -2.28 24.70
N THR A 199 -8.04 -3.36 24.10
CA THR A 199 -9.39 -3.88 24.37
C THR A 199 -9.40 -5.08 25.31
N GLY A 200 -8.26 -5.74 25.53
CA GLY A 200 -8.16 -7.00 26.27
C GLY A 200 -8.58 -8.22 25.44
N ALA A 201 -8.65 -8.12 24.11
CA ALA A 201 -8.88 -9.27 23.25
C ALA A 201 -7.72 -10.28 23.39
N ASN A 202 -8.01 -11.58 23.29
CA ASN A 202 -6.99 -12.63 23.38
C ASN A 202 -6.04 -12.52 22.18
N VAL A 203 -4.80 -12.13 22.44
CA VAL A 203 -3.75 -11.94 21.43
C VAL A 203 -3.46 -13.23 20.64
N ARG A 204 -3.54 -14.42 21.25
CA ARG A 204 -3.30 -15.70 20.53
C ARG A 204 -4.33 -15.91 19.41
N ILE A 205 -5.60 -15.57 19.66
CA ILE A 205 -6.66 -15.63 18.63
C ILE A 205 -6.37 -14.63 17.51
N VAL A 206 -5.99 -13.41 17.86
CA VAL A 206 -5.72 -12.34 16.89
C VAL A 206 -4.52 -12.67 16.01
N GLU A 207 -3.46 -13.23 16.58
CA GLU A 207 -2.26 -13.64 15.85
C GLU A 207 -2.53 -14.80 14.89
N LEU A 208 -3.23 -15.84 15.36
CA LEU A 208 -3.64 -16.96 14.51
C LEU A 208 -4.58 -16.51 13.39
N PHE A 209 -5.53 -15.64 13.69
CA PHE A 209 -6.42 -15.07 12.67
C PHE A 209 -5.62 -14.32 11.60
N ALA A 210 -4.73 -13.41 11.99
CA ALA A 210 -3.97 -12.59 11.06
C ALA A 210 -3.15 -13.42 10.08
N LEU A 211 -2.55 -14.52 10.53
CA LEU A 211 -1.73 -15.40 9.68
C LEU A 211 -2.54 -16.39 8.83
N LEU A 212 -3.76 -16.77 9.24
CA LEU A 212 -4.53 -17.83 8.58
C LEU A 212 -5.67 -17.33 7.69
N HIS A 213 -6.29 -16.19 7.99
CA HIS A 213 -7.62 -15.83 7.46
C HIS A 213 -7.73 -15.82 5.93
N ASP A 214 -6.68 -15.40 5.23
CA ASP A 214 -6.62 -15.28 3.77
C ASP A 214 -5.78 -16.38 3.09
N THR A 215 -5.24 -17.35 3.85
CA THR A 215 -4.31 -18.38 3.31
C THR A 215 -4.94 -19.27 2.23
N HIS A 216 -6.26 -19.43 2.25
CA HIS A 216 -7.00 -20.33 1.35
C HIS A 216 -7.80 -19.58 0.27
N ARG A 217 -7.30 -18.42 -0.17
CA ARG A 217 -7.80 -17.76 -1.36
C ARG A 217 -7.46 -18.54 -2.63
N GLU A 218 -8.42 -18.62 -3.53
CA GLU A 218 -8.26 -19.19 -4.88
C GLU A 218 -8.14 -18.09 -5.94
N ASN A 219 -8.56 -16.86 -5.63
CA ASN A 219 -8.37 -15.68 -6.47
C ASN A 219 -8.27 -14.39 -5.64
N GLU A 220 -7.83 -13.28 -6.26
CA GLU A 220 -7.64 -11.96 -5.61
C GLU A 220 -8.93 -11.13 -5.50
N PHE A 221 -10.01 -11.55 -6.15
CA PHE A 221 -11.23 -10.77 -6.31
C PHE A 221 -12.39 -11.44 -5.55
N ASP A 222 -13.41 -11.91 -6.27
CA ASP A 222 -14.60 -12.52 -5.72
C ASP A 222 -14.34 -13.99 -5.34
N ASP A 223 -14.14 -14.20 -4.05
CA ASP A 223 -13.89 -15.53 -3.48
C ASP A 223 -14.69 -15.70 -2.19
N PRO A 224 -16.03 -15.79 -2.21
CA PRO A 224 -16.82 -15.82 -0.98
C PRO A 224 -16.50 -17.01 -0.05
N GLU A 225 -15.85 -18.05 -0.57
CA GLU A 225 -15.55 -19.29 0.15
C GLU A 225 -14.13 -19.34 0.75
N HIS A 226 -13.30 -18.29 0.63
CA HIS A 226 -11.95 -18.28 1.23
C HIS A 226 -12.00 -18.42 2.76
N GLY A 227 -12.91 -17.71 3.43
CA GLY A 227 -13.13 -17.81 4.87
C GLY A 227 -13.50 -19.24 5.30
N PRO A 228 -14.54 -19.87 4.72
CA PRO A 228 -14.88 -21.27 4.96
C PRO A 228 -13.72 -22.25 4.76
N ARG A 229 -12.96 -22.14 3.67
CA ARG A 229 -11.80 -23.01 3.41
C ARG A 229 -10.70 -22.80 4.44
N ALA A 230 -10.35 -21.55 4.74
CA ALA A 230 -9.32 -21.23 5.74
C ALA A 230 -9.72 -21.71 7.15
N ALA A 231 -11.00 -21.62 7.51
CA ALA A 231 -11.51 -22.12 8.79
C ALA A 231 -11.48 -23.65 8.87
N ALA A 232 -11.84 -24.35 7.78
CA ALA A 232 -11.74 -25.81 7.72
C ALA A 232 -10.28 -26.28 7.88
N TYR A 233 -9.34 -25.57 7.26
CA TYR A 233 -7.91 -25.82 7.47
C TYR A 233 -7.48 -25.57 8.92
N ALA A 234 -7.83 -24.42 9.49
CA ALA A 234 -7.50 -24.06 10.86
C ALA A 234 -8.08 -25.06 11.88
N GLN A 235 -9.27 -25.62 11.63
CA GLN A 235 -9.86 -26.66 12.47
C GLN A 235 -8.96 -27.91 12.52
N ARG A 236 -8.52 -28.41 11.36
CA ARG A 236 -7.63 -29.58 11.24
C ARG A 236 -6.27 -29.35 11.92
N LEU A 237 -5.71 -28.15 11.74
CA LEU A 237 -4.48 -27.71 12.41
C LEU A 237 -4.63 -27.75 13.93
N LEU A 238 -5.73 -27.21 14.45
CA LEU A 238 -6.04 -27.16 15.88
C LEU A 238 -6.52 -28.49 16.46
N ASP A 239 -6.90 -29.46 15.63
CA ASP A 239 -7.20 -30.86 16.03
C ASP A 239 -5.92 -31.72 16.07
N GLY A 240 -4.78 -31.17 15.64
CA GLY A 240 -3.51 -31.89 15.59
C GLY A 240 -3.39 -32.85 14.40
N GLU A 241 -4.24 -32.73 13.38
CA GLU A 241 -4.11 -33.51 12.14
C GLU A 241 -2.87 -33.10 11.33
N ILE A 242 -2.39 -31.88 11.53
CA ILE A 242 -1.18 -31.35 10.91
C ILE A 242 -0.10 -31.30 11.99
N SER A 243 0.91 -32.15 11.87
CA SER A 243 2.01 -32.22 12.82
C SER A 243 2.92 -30.99 12.74
N GLY A 244 3.61 -30.68 13.83
CA GLY A 244 4.63 -29.61 13.89
C GLY A 244 4.17 -28.32 14.54
N PHE A 245 2.86 -28.05 14.60
CA PHE A 245 2.31 -26.85 15.25
C PHE A 245 1.26 -27.23 16.30
N GLN A 246 1.42 -26.69 17.51
CA GLN A 246 0.47 -26.88 18.60
C GLN A 246 0.17 -25.54 19.26
N PHE A 247 -1.11 -25.24 19.43
CA PHE A 247 -1.58 -23.98 20.00
C PHE A 247 -2.45 -24.27 21.20
N ASP A 248 -2.04 -23.76 22.36
CA ASP A 248 -2.83 -23.85 23.58
C ASP A 248 -4.00 -22.85 23.51
N LEU A 249 -5.16 -23.34 23.08
CA LEU A 249 -6.44 -22.64 23.05
C LEU A 249 -7.49 -23.50 23.76
N THR A 250 -8.32 -22.87 24.57
CA THR A 250 -9.51 -23.51 25.12
C THR A 250 -10.52 -23.83 24.00
N PRO A 251 -11.47 -24.77 24.21
CA PRO A 251 -12.50 -25.08 23.22
C PRO A 251 -13.32 -23.86 22.77
N ASN A 252 -13.55 -22.90 23.67
CA ASN A 252 -14.26 -21.68 23.35
C ASN A 252 -13.42 -20.72 22.50
N GLU A 253 -12.12 -20.58 22.80
CA GLU A 253 -11.21 -19.74 22.00
C GLU A 253 -11.01 -20.30 20.60
N LYS A 254 -10.86 -21.63 20.48
CA LYS A 254 -10.84 -22.34 19.21
C LYS A 254 -12.11 -22.04 18.40
N LYS A 255 -13.29 -22.17 19.01
CA LYS A 255 -14.56 -21.82 18.36
C LYS A 255 -14.60 -20.36 17.88
N GLN A 256 -14.13 -19.42 18.70
CA GLN A 256 -14.10 -18.00 18.33
C GLN A 256 -13.15 -17.72 17.17
N LEU A 257 -11.95 -18.31 17.17
CA LEU A 257 -10.99 -18.21 16.07
C LEU A 257 -11.58 -18.73 14.76
N LEU A 258 -12.23 -19.89 14.80
CA LEU A 258 -12.84 -20.49 13.61
C LEU A 258 -13.98 -19.64 13.05
N ILE A 259 -14.82 -19.06 13.91
CA ILE A 259 -15.87 -18.11 13.47
C ILE A 259 -15.22 -16.85 12.90
N ALA A 260 -14.18 -16.34 13.55
CA ALA A 260 -13.48 -15.14 13.09
C ALA A 260 -12.93 -15.36 11.66
N ILE A 261 -12.24 -16.47 11.41
CA ILE A 261 -11.73 -16.82 10.08
C ILE A 261 -12.88 -17.06 9.08
N HIS A 262 -13.90 -17.84 9.45
CA HIS A 262 -14.97 -18.24 8.54
C HIS A 262 -15.80 -17.07 8.00
N ASP A 263 -16.07 -16.07 8.84
CA ASP A 263 -17.07 -15.03 8.54
C ASP A 263 -16.47 -13.62 8.31
N HIS A 264 -15.14 -13.44 8.32
CA HIS A 264 -14.52 -12.09 8.29
C HIS A 264 -14.89 -11.22 7.08
N SER A 265 -15.09 -11.84 5.91
CA SER A 265 -15.46 -11.16 4.67
C SER A 265 -16.98 -10.99 4.48
N LYS A 266 -17.81 -11.56 5.35
CA LYS A 266 -19.27 -11.48 5.21
C LYS A 266 -19.82 -10.11 5.59
N PRO A 267 -20.90 -9.66 4.92
CA PRO A 267 -21.61 -8.44 5.32
C PRO A 267 -22.34 -8.69 6.65
N MET A 268 -21.70 -8.31 7.75
CA MET A 268 -22.24 -8.45 9.10
C MET A 268 -22.43 -7.09 9.76
N ASN A 269 -23.48 -6.94 10.58
CA ASN A 269 -23.78 -5.69 11.28
C ASN A 269 -22.94 -5.59 12.56
N PRO A 270 -22.03 -4.60 12.69
CA PRO A 270 -21.17 -4.48 13.86
C PRO A 270 -21.89 -4.36 15.20
N ARG A 271 -23.13 -3.86 15.18
CA ARG A 271 -23.98 -3.74 16.39
C ARG A 271 -24.48 -5.08 16.93
N LYS A 272 -24.31 -6.19 16.20
CA LYS A 272 -24.80 -7.51 16.60
C LYS A 272 -23.73 -8.40 17.25
N ILE A 273 -22.45 -8.03 17.18
CA ILE A 273 -21.38 -8.86 17.74
C ILE A 273 -21.00 -8.38 19.14
N ARG A 274 -21.16 -9.29 20.10
CA ARG A 274 -20.77 -9.12 21.49
C ARG A 274 -19.50 -9.87 21.86
N GLN A 275 -18.88 -10.55 20.89
CA GLN A 275 -17.70 -11.38 21.11
C GLN A 275 -16.45 -10.57 20.75
N LEU A 276 -15.76 -10.09 21.80
CA LEU A 276 -14.61 -9.18 21.68
C LEU A 276 -13.53 -9.70 20.74
N ASN A 277 -13.12 -10.96 20.89
CA ASN A 277 -12.04 -11.55 20.11
C ASN A 277 -12.34 -11.58 18.60
N ILE A 278 -13.58 -11.93 18.24
CA ILE A 278 -14.04 -11.94 16.85
C ILE A 278 -14.05 -10.52 16.28
N GLY A 279 -14.61 -9.57 17.04
CA GLY A 279 -14.66 -8.17 16.63
C GLY A 279 -13.26 -7.56 16.42
N ALA A 280 -12.31 -7.85 17.31
CA ALA A 280 -10.94 -7.38 17.20
C ALA A 280 -10.22 -7.96 15.96
N CYS A 281 -10.45 -9.24 15.63
CA CYS A 281 -9.91 -9.85 14.41
C CYS A 281 -10.44 -9.14 13.16
N TRP A 282 -11.74 -8.92 13.07
CA TRP A 282 -12.35 -8.29 11.91
C TRP A 282 -12.01 -6.81 11.80
N ASP A 283 -11.89 -6.10 12.93
CA ASP A 283 -11.37 -4.73 12.95
C ASP A 283 -9.94 -4.68 12.44
N ALA A 284 -9.08 -5.62 12.83
CA ALA A 284 -7.68 -5.66 12.41
C ALA A 284 -7.53 -5.75 10.88
N ASP A 285 -8.32 -6.62 10.25
CA ASP A 285 -8.38 -6.77 8.79
C ASP A 285 -9.03 -5.54 8.12
N ARG A 286 -10.18 -5.08 8.62
CA ARG A 286 -10.90 -3.93 8.05
C ARG A 286 -10.12 -2.64 8.15
N LEU A 287 -9.31 -2.45 9.17
CA LEU A 287 -8.42 -1.30 9.32
C LEU A 287 -7.34 -1.25 8.22
N ASP A 288 -7.06 -2.38 7.56
CA ASP A 288 -6.10 -2.46 6.46
C ASP A 288 -6.74 -2.25 5.07
N LEU A 289 -8.04 -1.95 4.99
CA LEU A 289 -8.76 -1.80 3.72
C LEU A 289 -8.26 -0.63 2.85
N GLN A 290 -7.60 0.37 3.46
CA GLN A 290 -7.01 1.48 2.71
C GLN A 290 -5.93 0.99 1.73
N ARG A 291 -5.34 -0.20 1.97
CA ARG A 291 -4.46 -0.86 1.01
C ARG A 291 -5.16 -1.00 -0.35
N MET A 292 -6.47 -1.24 -0.36
CA MET A 292 -7.31 -1.40 -1.55
C MET A 292 -8.04 -0.12 -1.96
N GLY A 293 -7.64 1.03 -1.41
CA GLY A 293 -8.29 2.32 -1.68
C GLY A 293 -9.63 2.49 -0.95
N ILE A 294 -9.99 1.60 -0.02
CA ILE A 294 -11.23 1.67 0.75
C ILE A 294 -10.92 2.24 2.13
N ARG A 295 -11.39 3.46 2.40
CA ARG A 295 -11.21 4.09 3.71
C ARG A 295 -12.12 3.42 4.75
N PRO A 296 -11.58 2.79 5.82
CA PRO A 296 -12.37 2.23 6.91
C PRO A 296 -13.24 3.31 7.54
N GLN A 297 -14.51 2.97 7.79
CA GLN A 297 -15.48 3.86 8.44
C GLN A 297 -15.78 3.37 9.85
N PRO A 298 -15.91 4.25 10.85
CA PRO A 298 -16.23 3.85 12.23
C PRO A 298 -17.47 2.95 12.34
N HIS A 299 -18.51 3.19 11.53
CA HIS A 299 -19.72 2.38 11.55
C HIS A 299 -19.54 0.95 11.00
N GLY A 300 -18.39 0.65 10.39
CA GLY A 300 -18.02 -0.66 9.86
C GLY A 300 -17.07 -1.44 10.77
N LEU A 301 -16.72 -0.88 11.93
CA LEU A 301 -15.82 -1.43 12.94
C LEU A 301 -16.61 -1.82 14.21
N TYR A 302 -16.05 -2.75 14.99
CA TYR A 302 -16.72 -3.48 16.05
C TYR A 302 -16.34 -2.98 17.44
N THR A 303 -15.06 -2.80 17.69
CA THR A 303 -14.54 -2.33 18.97
C THR A 303 -14.58 -0.82 19.03
N ARG A 304 -14.86 -0.27 20.22
CA ARG A 304 -14.90 1.19 20.43
C ARG A 304 -13.58 1.84 20.03
N TYR A 305 -12.47 1.19 20.37
CA TYR A 305 -11.13 1.68 20.10
C TYR A 305 -10.81 1.71 18.59
N ALA A 306 -11.19 0.68 17.83
CA ALA A 306 -11.03 0.70 16.37
C ALA A 306 -11.80 1.86 15.70
N CYS A 307 -12.94 2.27 16.27
CA CYS A 307 -13.74 3.39 15.76
C CYS A 307 -13.09 4.77 15.98
N GLU A 308 -12.02 4.87 16.78
CA GLU A 308 -11.37 6.15 17.05
C GLU A 308 -10.66 6.70 15.81
N SER A 309 -10.83 8.00 15.58
CA SER A 309 -10.36 8.64 14.34
C SER A 309 -8.84 8.56 14.15
N ASP A 310 -8.07 8.54 15.25
CA ASP A 310 -6.62 8.44 15.21
C ASP A 310 -6.16 7.01 14.94
N VAL A 311 -6.88 6.00 15.44
CA VAL A 311 -6.63 4.58 15.14
C VAL A 311 -6.83 4.30 13.66
N ILE A 312 -7.96 4.75 13.10
CA ILE A 312 -8.25 4.63 11.66
C ILE A 312 -7.21 5.36 10.82
N ARG A 313 -6.84 6.60 11.19
CA ARG A 313 -5.84 7.39 10.46
C ARG A 313 -4.48 6.69 10.47
N SER A 314 -4.07 6.18 11.63
CA SER A 314 -2.82 5.46 11.82
C SER A 314 -2.78 4.16 11.01
N ALA A 315 -3.89 3.40 10.98
CA ALA A 315 -4.02 2.19 10.17
C ALA A 315 -3.98 2.49 8.66
N ASN A 316 -4.69 3.53 8.21
CA ASN A 316 -4.66 3.97 6.82
C ASN A 316 -3.25 4.33 6.36
N PHE A 317 -2.51 5.07 7.19
CA PHE A 317 -1.13 5.41 6.93
C PHE A 317 -0.26 4.15 6.79
N ARG A 318 -0.40 3.17 7.70
CA ARG A 318 0.31 1.88 7.59
C ARG A 318 -0.04 1.12 6.32
N ALA A 319 -1.32 1.06 5.96
CA ALA A 319 -1.83 0.37 4.78
C ALA A 319 -1.28 0.95 3.47
N GLN A 320 -0.93 2.24 3.47
CA GLN A 320 -0.35 2.94 2.31
C GLN A 320 1.18 2.80 2.22
N GLN A 321 1.87 2.60 3.35
CA GLN A 321 3.33 2.55 3.39
C GLN A 321 3.93 1.20 3.00
N ILE A 322 3.20 0.10 3.16
CA ILE A 322 3.75 -1.25 3.00
C ILE A 322 3.09 -1.93 1.81
N ARG A 323 3.57 -1.65 0.61
CA ARG A 323 3.38 -2.54 -0.53
C ARG A 323 4.78 -3.03 -0.90
N LEU A 324 5.10 -4.24 -0.45
CA LEU A 324 6.36 -4.90 -0.77
C LEU A 324 6.59 -4.94 -2.28
#